data_AF-A0A8T9B6Z4-F1
#
_entry.id   AF-A0A8T9B6Z4-F1
#
_cell.length_a   1.000
_cell.length_b   1.000
_cell.length_c   1.000
_cell.angle_alpha   90.00
_cell.angle_beta   90.00
_cell.angle_gamma   90.00
#
_symmetry.space_group_name_H-M   'P 1'
#
loop_
_entity.id
_entity.type
_entity.pdbx_description
1 polymer ?
#
loop_
_entity_poly.entity_id
_entity_poly.type
_entity_poly.pdbx_seq_one_letter_code
_entity_poly.pdbx_strand_id
1 'polypeptide(L)'
;MSNKPSQAPFRKTSNDLSNPPSKHFTQPNFQGTLMLSQAAVRVSSMTSRVALRRGFHSTRSQMASPYHYPEGPRSNIPFNPLTKYFALRYWGFMAVGFGAPFGVAVWQTKKNQG
;
A
#
# COMPACT_ATOMS: atom_id res chain seq x y z
N MET A 1 20.92 -33.75 -70.93
CA MET A 1 19.54 -33.68 -71.45
C MET A 1 18.58 -33.49 -70.28
N SER A 2 17.57 -32.66 -70.54
CA SER A 2 16.56 -32.13 -69.61
C SER A 2 15.66 -33.22 -69.01
N ASN A 3 15.51 -33.23 -67.68
CA ASN A 3 14.39 -33.90 -67.02
C ASN A 3 13.58 -32.83 -66.27
N LYS A 4 12.43 -32.50 -66.85
CA LYS A 4 11.45 -31.53 -66.36
C LYS A 4 10.57 -32.22 -65.29
N PRO A 5 10.57 -31.79 -64.02
CA PRO A 5 9.50 -32.20 -63.11
C PRO A 5 8.24 -31.40 -63.44
N SER A 6 7.17 -32.15 -63.68
CA SER A 6 5.79 -31.71 -63.95
C SER A 6 5.28 -30.76 -62.87
N GLN A 7 4.70 -29.62 -63.28
CA GLN A 7 3.97 -28.73 -62.37
C GLN A 7 2.68 -29.44 -61.91
N ALA A 8 2.53 -29.66 -60.60
CA ALA A 8 1.27 -30.11 -60.02
C ALA A 8 0.31 -28.91 -59.87
N PRO A 9 -1.02 -29.07 -60.10
CA PRO A 9 -1.97 -28.00 -59.92
C PRO A 9 -2.06 -27.58 -58.45
N PHE A 10 -2.02 -26.27 -58.20
CA PHE A 10 -2.20 -25.66 -56.89
C PHE A 10 -3.58 -26.02 -56.32
N ARG A 11 -3.63 -27.02 -55.45
CA ARG A 11 -4.85 -27.47 -54.77
C ARG A 11 -5.07 -26.63 -53.53
N LYS A 12 -5.90 -25.58 -53.64
CA LYS A 12 -6.34 -24.77 -52.49
C LYS A 12 -7.17 -25.65 -51.55
N THR A 13 -6.60 -26.01 -50.40
CA THR A 13 -7.28 -26.83 -49.40
C THR A 13 -8.36 -26.01 -48.69
N SER A 14 -9.51 -26.62 -48.40
CA SER A 14 -10.67 -26.01 -47.72
C SER A 14 -10.37 -25.40 -46.34
N ASN A 15 -9.15 -25.59 -45.82
CA ASN A 15 -8.70 -25.04 -44.54
C ASN A 15 -8.20 -23.59 -44.67
N ASP A 16 -8.02 -23.05 -45.88
CA ASP A 16 -7.65 -21.64 -46.10
C ASP A 16 -8.84 -20.66 -46.00
N LEU A 17 -10.07 -21.16 -45.85
CA LEU A 17 -11.28 -20.34 -45.70
C LEU A 17 -11.71 -20.10 -44.24
N SER A 18 -11.00 -20.63 -43.24
CA SER A 18 -11.45 -20.54 -41.84
C SER A 18 -11.00 -19.29 -41.08
N ASN A 19 -10.37 -18.30 -41.73
CA ASN A 19 -10.07 -17.02 -41.09
C ASN A 19 -10.55 -15.85 -41.97
N PRO A 20 -11.69 -15.22 -41.66
CA PRO A 20 -12.09 -13.99 -42.33
C PRO A 20 -11.09 -12.86 -42.01
N PRO A 21 -10.83 -11.92 -42.93
CA PRO A 21 -9.98 -10.77 -42.66
C PRO A 21 -10.55 -10.01 -41.46
N SER A 22 -9.70 -9.74 -40.46
CA SER A 22 -10.07 -9.00 -39.25
C SER A 22 -10.60 -7.62 -39.65
N LYS A 23 -11.91 -7.41 -39.50
CA LYS A 23 -12.53 -6.11 -39.68
C LYS A 23 -12.03 -5.22 -38.55
N HIS A 24 -11.19 -4.24 -38.87
CA HIS A 24 -10.80 -3.18 -37.94
C HIS A 24 -12.06 -2.46 -37.47
N PHE A 25 -12.47 -2.72 -36.23
CA PHE A 25 -13.55 -2.02 -35.57
C PHE A 25 -12.97 -0.79 -34.87
N THR A 26 -13.10 0.37 -35.52
CA THR A 26 -12.82 1.66 -34.88
C THR A 26 -13.96 1.93 -33.90
N GLN A 27 -13.68 1.82 -32.59
CA GLN A 27 -14.65 2.21 -31.57
C GLN A 27 -14.71 3.75 -31.47
N PRO A 28 -15.88 4.38 -31.61
CA PRO A 28 -16.03 5.79 -31.35
C PRO A 28 -15.98 6.08 -29.84
N ASN A 29 -15.45 7.25 -29.56
CA ASN A 29 -15.08 7.77 -28.26
C ASN A 29 -16.31 8.23 -27.44
N PHE A 30 -16.10 8.37 -26.12
CA PHE A 30 -16.95 9.02 -25.10
C PHE A 30 -17.99 8.20 -24.34
N GLN A 31 -17.55 7.59 -23.24
CA GLN A 31 -18.28 7.59 -21.96
C GLN A 31 -17.25 7.80 -20.83
N GLY A 32 -17.59 8.64 -19.85
CA GLY A 32 -16.68 9.37 -18.96
C GLY A 32 -15.52 8.54 -18.37
N THR A 33 -14.32 8.75 -18.91
CA THR A 33 -13.09 8.24 -18.31
C THR A 33 -12.76 9.11 -17.12
N LEU A 34 -13.12 8.66 -15.91
CA LEU A 34 -12.39 9.06 -14.71
C LEU A 34 -10.94 8.61 -14.98
N MET A 35 -10.07 9.56 -15.35
CA MET A 35 -8.66 9.30 -15.56
C MET A 35 -8.00 9.07 -14.19
N LEU A 36 -8.34 7.94 -13.57
CA LEU A 36 -7.55 7.38 -12.49
C LEU A 36 -6.18 7.12 -13.10
N SER A 37 -5.21 7.97 -12.73
CA SER A 37 -3.87 7.85 -13.24
C SER A 37 -3.40 6.41 -13.03
N GLN A 38 -2.79 5.82 -14.05
CA GLN A 38 -2.19 4.49 -13.91
C GLN A 38 -1.21 4.46 -12.72
N ALA A 39 -0.64 5.62 -12.36
CA ALA A 39 0.09 5.85 -11.12
C ALA A 39 -0.79 5.65 -9.86
N ALA A 40 -1.97 6.26 -9.76
CA ALA A 40 -2.90 6.06 -8.64
C ALA A 40 -3.40 4.61 -8.54
N VAL A 41 -3.68 3.92 -9.66
CA VAL A 41 -4.08 2.51 -9.65
C VAL A 41 -2.91 1.61 -9.23
N ARG A 42 -1.69 1.90 -9.69
CA ARG A 42 -0.48 1.20 -9.26
C ARG A 42 -0.11 1.50 -7.81
N VAL A 43 -0.28 2.73 -7.33
CA VAL A 43 -0.06 3.12 -5.92
C VAL A 43 -1.12 2.52 -5.01
N SER A 44 -2.39 2.42 -5.43
CA SER A 44 -3.44 1.78 -4.63
C SER A 44 -3.21 0.26 -4.52
N SER A 45 -2.77 -0.37 -5.61
CA SER A 45 -2.35 -1.79 -5.60
C SER A 45 -1.01 -2.02 -4.90
N MET A 46 -0.03 -1.11 -4.98
CA MET A 46 1.21 -1.15 -4.19
C MET A 46 0.94 -0.90 -2.72
N THR A 47 0.08 0.04 -2.36
CA THR A 47 -0.26 0.36 -0.97
C THR A 47 -0.94 -0.83 -0.30
N SER A 48 -1.89 -1.46 -0.98
CA SER A 48 -2.50 -2.71 -0.50
C SER A 48 -1.48 -3.85 -0.44
N ARG A 49 -0.58 -4.01 -1.42
CA ARG A 49 0.47 -5.06 -1.41
C ARG A 49 1.59 -4.79 -0.40
N VAL A 50 1.96 -3.54 -0.12
CA VAL A 50 3.00 -3.13 0.85
C VAL A 50 2.45 -3.18 2.27
N ALA A 51 1.17 -2.85 2.47
CA ALA A 51 0.48 -3.09 3.73
C ALA A 51 0.32 -4.61 4.01
N LEU A 52 0.14 -5.43 2.98
CA LEU A 52 0.03 -6.90 3.10
C LEU A 52 1.38 -7.62 3.16
N ARG A 53 2.46 -7.05 2.58
CA ARG A 53 3.83 -7.60 2.56
C ARG A 53 4.79 -6.98 3.58
N ARG A 54 4.35 -5.97 4.34
CA ARG A 54 4.90 -5.74 5.69
C ARG A 54 4.48 -6.95 6.51
N GLY A 55 5.21 -8.05 6.32
CA GLY A 55 5.01 -9.29 7.04
C GLY A 55 4.92 -8.94 8.51
N PHE A 56 3.70 -9.01 9.04
CA PHE A 56 3.44 -9.07 10.46
C PHE A 56 4.01 -10.40 10.95
N HIS A 57 5.33 -10.52 10.92
CA HIS A 57 6.04 -11.58 11.57
C HIS A 57 6.03 -11.22 13.05
N SER A 58 5.19 -11.89 13.81
CA SER A 58 5.48 -12.08 15.22
C SER A 58 6.81 -12.82 15.28
N THR A 59 7.88 -12.16 15.74
CA THR A 59 9.05 -12.89 16.23
C THR A 59 8.52 -13.93 17.20
N ARG A 60 8.77 -15.22 16.91
CA ARG A 60 8.39 -16.33 17.80
C ARG A 60 8.95 -16.00 19.19
N SER A 61 8.08 -16.00 20.21
CA SER A 61 8.50 -15.88 21.61
C SER A 61 9.67 -16.81 21.87
N GLN A 62 10.83 -16.24 22.25
CA GLN A 62 12.02 -17.02 22.56
C GLN A 62 11.90 -17.53 24.01
N MET A 63 11.01 -18.51 24.21
CA MET A 63 10.66 -19.20 25.47
C MET A 63 11.80 -19.89 26.23
N ALA A 64 13.06 -19.73 25.78
CA ALA A 64 14.21 -20.46 26.29
C ALA A 64 14.94 -19.75 27.44
N SER A 65 14.57 -18.52 27.82
CA SER A 65 15.23 -17.75 28.86
C SER A 65 14.39 -17.64 30.14
N PRO A 66 14.98 -17.77 31.35
CA PRO A 66 14.29 -17.61 32.64
C PRO A 66 13.57 -16.27 32.82
N TYR A 67 13.93 -15.24 32.05
CA TYR A 67 13.29 -13.94 32.05
C TYR A 67 12.42 -13.78 30.79
N HIS A 68 11.13 -14.06 30.95
CA HIS A 68 10.11 -13.86 29.92
C HIS A 68 9.40 -12.54 30.15
N TYR A 69 9.77 -11.54 29.36
CA TYR A 69 8.94 -10.36 29.23
C TYR A 69 7.77 -10.70 28.34
N PRO A 70 6.60 -10.06 28.54
CA PRO A 70 5.54 -10.18 27.57
C PRO A 70 6.13 -9.80 26.20
N GLU A 71 5.93 -10.65 25.20
CA GLU A 71 6.24 -10.33 23.81
C GLU A 71 4.95 -9.98 23.09
N GLY A 72 5.02 -8.99 22.20
CA GLY A 72 3.89 -8.56 21.39
C GLY A 72 3.89 -7.06 21.14
N PRO A 73 2.99 -6.54 20.29
CA PRO A 73 3.01 -5.15 19.83
C PRO A 73 2.93 -4.06 20.92
N ARG A 74 2.61 -4.44 22.16
CA ARG A 74 2.30 -3.54 23.27
C ARG A 74 3.21 -3.73 24.47
N SER A 75 4.09 -4.72 24.44
CA SER A 75 4.95 -5.00 25.58
C SER A 75 6.19 -4.12 25.66
N ASN A 76 6.52 -3.42 24.56
CA ASN A 76 7.64 -2.47 24.49
C ASN A 76 7.22 -1.01 24.76
N ILE A 77 5.99 -0.77 25.23
CA ILE A 77 5.54 0.60 25.56
C ILE A 77 5.20 0.72 27.04
N PRO A 78 5.70 1.76 27.73
CA PRO A 78 5.53 1.90 29.18
C PRO A 78 4.12 2.36 29.59
N PHE A 79 3.17 2.42 28.65
CA PHE A 79 1.79 2.86 28.89
C PHE A 79 0.79 1.94 28.17
N ASN A 80 -0.43 1.86 28.71
CA ASN A 80 -1.50 1.04 28.15
C ASN A 80 -2.47 1.87 27.29
N PRO A 81 -2.47 1.72 25.95
CA PRO A 81 -3.34 2.51 25.08
C PRO A 81 -4.78 1.99 24.93
N LEU A 82 -5.16 0.87 25.58
CA LEU A 82 -6.53 0.31 25.52
C LEU A 82 -7.43 0.75 26.68
N THR A 83 -6.97 1.68 27.50
CA THR A 83 -7.81 2.21 28.59
C THR A 83 -8.89 3.14 28.02
N LYS A 84 -10.11 3.12 28.58
CA LYS A 84 -11.23 4.00 28.16
C LYS A 84 -10.89 5.49 28.18
N TYR A 85 -9.92 5.89 29.02
CA TYR A 85 -9.46 7.26 29.15
C TYR A 85 -8.10 7.51 28.50
N PHE A 86 -7.62 6.62 27.62
CA PHE A 86 -6.33 6.78 26.96
C PHE A 86 -6.24 8.08 26.16
N ALA A 87 -7.27 8.40 25.37
CA ALA A 87 -7.30 9.63 24.58
C ALA A 87 -7.16 10.88 25.47
N LEU A 88 -7.92 10.94 26.56
CA LEU A 88 -7.83 12.04 27.53
C LEU A 88 -6.44 12.17 28.15
N ARG A 89 -5.85 11.05 28.61
CA ARG A 89 -4.51 11.04 29.20
C ARG A 89 -3.43 11.43 28.20
N TYR A 90 -3.54 10.92 26.97
CA TYR A 90 -2.62 11.23 25.88
C TYR A 90 -2.67 12.72 25.51
N TRP A 91 -3.86 13.27 25.28
CA TRP A 91 -4.03 14.69 24.99
C TRP A 91 -3.62 15.58 26.16
N GLY A 92 -3.93 15.20 27.39
CA GLY A 92 -3.48 15.90 28.59
C GLY A 92 -1.95 15.95 28.68
N PHE A 93 -1.27 14.82 28.44
CA PHE A 93 0.19 14.77 28.39
C PHE A 93 0.76 15.71 27.32
N MET A 94 0.19 15.70 26.12
CA MET A 94 0.63 16.59 25.04
C MET A 94 0.39 18.07 25.36
N ALA A 95 -0.79 18.42 25.90
CA ALA A 95 -1.13 19.78 26.28
C ALA A 95 -0.23 20.32 27.39
N VAL A 96 0.08 19.50 28.40
CA VAL A 96 0.98 19.88 29.50
C VAL A 96 2.41 20.02 28.99
N GLY A 97 2.93 19.05 28.23
CA GLY A 97 4.28 19.11 27.69
C GLY A 97 4.50 20.29 26.76
N PHE A 98 3.52 20.58 25.90
CA PHE A 98 3.56 21.74 25.00
C PHE A 98 3.33 23.06 25.74
N GLY A 99 2.43 23.09 26.72
CA GLY A 99 2.08 24.29 27.50
C GLY A 99 3.12 24.69 28.55
N ALA A 100 3.92 23.74 29.04
CA ALA A 100 4.93 23.96 30.06
C ALA A 100 5.87 25.16 29.77
N PRO A 101 6.52 25.28 28.59
CA PRO A 101 7.39 26.42 28.31
C PRO A 101 6.65 27.77 28.37
N PHE A 102 5.38 27.84 27.96
CA PHE A 102 4.58 29.08 28.01
C PHE A 102 4.14 29.43 29.43
N GLY A 103 3.77 28.43 30.23
CA GLY A 103 3.47 28.63 31.65
C GLY A 103 4.68 29.19 32.41
N VAL A 104 5.87 28.64 32.13
CA VAL A 104 7.13 29.16 32.69
C VAL A 104 7.40 30.59 32.20
N ALA A 105 7.18 30.90 30.92
CA ALA A 105 7.36 32.26 30.41
C ALA A 105 6.49 33.29 31.15
N VAL A 106 5.21 32.99 31.36
CA VAL A 106 4.30 33.87 32.13
C VAL A 106 4.72 33.99 33.59
N TRP A 107 5.20 32.91 34.20
CA TRP A 107 5.76 32.98 35.55
C TRP A 107 6.96 33.93 35.59
N GLN A 108 7.89 33.79 34.64
CA GLN A 108 9.10 34.60 34.55
C GLN A 108 8.76 36.08 34.36
N THR A 109 7.72 36.43 33.59
CA THR A 109 7.32 37.84 33.46
C THR A 109 6.74 38.40 34.75
N LYS A 110 5.97 37.63 35.53
CA LYS A 110 5.39 38.09 36.80
C LYS A 110 6.41 38.25 37.92
N LYS A 111 7.40 37.35 38.02
CA LYS A 111 8.38 37.38 39.13
C LYS A 111 9.43 38.50 39.01
N ASN A 112 9.65 39.05 37.81
CA ASN A 112 10.65 40.09 37.53
C ASN A 112 10.03 41.50 37.48
N GLN A 113 8.82 41.67 38.03
CA GLN A 113 8.09 42.95 38.09
C GLN A 113 8.29 43.71 39.41
N GLY A 114 9.20 43.26 40.27
CA GLY A 114 9.71 44.00 41.43
C GLY A 114 11.17 44.38 41.21
#